data_AF-X1B3C0-F1
#
_entry.id   AF-X1B3C0-F1
#
_cell.length_a   1.000
_cell.length_b   1.000
_cell.length_c   1.000
_cell.angle_alpha   90.00
_cell.angle_beta   90.00
_cell.angle_gamma   90.00
#
_symmetry.space_group_name_H-M   'P 1'
#
loop_
_entity.id
_entity.type
_entity.pdbx_description
1 polymer ?
#
loop_
_entity_poly.entity_id
_entity_poly.type
_entity_poly.pdbx_seq_one_letter_code
_entity_poly.pdbx_strand_id
1 'polypeptide(L)'
;YKKENAFLNLVSIDSRIDWKNDPELINSQYYLNKIISGKEIPVQYYNIGHQDYLTDKKLLKELRQKHFDSFRVGVVRSDIKEMEPVLRDAHIVSLDISAVRQSDSPGHFNPSPNGFYGEEICQLAKYAGQSDNLQVFGIFEINPALDINNQSSRLAAQIIWYLFEGMSQKIIENPAKQKNRFTKYIVNLSGVGKDIVFYKSNHTERWWLKVPISKTNSARAEFIACTYKDYMKASSQEIPDRWWKAFQKQG
;
A
#
# COMPACT_ATOMS: atom_id res chain seq x y z
N TYR A 1 -17.37 -0.15 -18.05
CA TYR A 1 -16.44 0.98 -18.23
C TYR A 1 -15.04 0.57 -17.78
N LYS A 2 -14.27 -0.12 -18.63
CA LYS A 2 -12.83 -0.32 -18.40
C LYS A 2 -12.14 0.99 -18.81
N LYS A 3 -11.55 1.71 -17.85
CA LYS A 3 -10.58 2.75 -18.18
C LYS A 3 -9.36 2.03 -18.76
N GLU A 4 -9.11 2.20 -20.04
CA GLU A 4 -7.81 1.88 -20.65
C GLU A 4 -6.72 2.53 -19.77
N ASN A 5 -5.79 1.72 -19.25
CA ASN A 5 -4.66 2.06 -18.36
C ASN A 5 -4.90 2.15 -16.83
N ALA A 6 -5.95 1.54 -16.26
CA ALA A 6 -6.04 1.44 -14.80
C ALA A 6 -5.26 0.23 -14.26
N PHE A 7 -4.23 0.47 -13.43
CA PHE A 7 -3.57 -0.58 -12.65
C PHE A 7 -4.43 -0.98 -11.45
N LEU A 8 -4.44 -2.27 -11.13
CA LEU A 8 -4.98 -2.77 -9.87
C LEU A 8 -3.92 -2.69 -8.77
N ASN A 9 -4.06 -1.73 -7.86
CA ASN A 9 -3.26 -1.67 -6.63
C ASN A 9 -3.67 -2.76 -5.63
N LEU A 10 -2.82 -3.77 -5.47
CA LEU A 10 -2.93 -4.84 -4.47
C LEU A 10 -1.95 -4.58 -3.33
N VAL A 11 -2.47 -4.52 -2.11
CA VAL A 11 -1.67 -4.44 -0.88
C VAL A 11 -1.81 -5.74 -0.11
N SER A 12 -0.69 -6.33 0.27
CA SER A 12 -0.64 -7.39 1.29
C SER A 12 -0.05 -6.83 2.57
N ILE A 13 -0.66 -7.14 3.71
CA ILE A 13 -0.11 -6.86 5.03
C ILE A 13 0.25 -8.22 5.62
N ASP A 14 1.55 -8.52 5.68
CA ASP A 14 2.04 -9.88 5.93
C ASP A 14 3.48 -9.84 6.46
N SER A 15 3.83 -10.79 7.33
CA SER A 15 5.20 -11.05 7.78
C SER A 15 6.12 -11.64 6.69
N ARG A 16 5.51 -12.22 5.65
CA ARG A 16 6.16 -12.86 4.50
C ARG A 16 5.71 -12.20 3.19
N ILE A 17 6.35 -12.63 2.10
CA ILE A 17 5.94 -12.28 0.75
C ILE A 17 5.64 -13.61 0.02
N ASP A 18 4.35 -13.91 -0.11
CA ASP A 18 3.85 -15.17 -0.66
C ASP A 18 3.83 -15.18 -2.21
N TRP A 19 4.99 -14.85 -2.77
CA TRP A 19 5.25 -14.81 -4.19
C TRP A 19 6.53 -15.60 -4.48
N LYS A 20 6.39 -16.82 -5.01
CA LYS A 20 7.51 -17.72 -5.36
C LYS A 20 7.32 -18.23 -6.78
N ASN A 21 8.38 -18.38 -7.57
CA ASN A 21 8.28 -18.86 -8.96
C ASN A 21 7.98 -20.38 -9.03
N ASP A 22 6.72 -20.74 -8.82
CA ASP A 22 6.14 -22.02 -9.23
C ASP A 22 4.69 -21.78 -9.69
N PRO A 23 4.43 -21.79 -11.01
CA PRO A 23 3.12 -21.45 -11.56
C PRO A 23 2.07 -22.56 -11.40
N GLU A 24 2.48 -23.79 -11.09
CA GLU A 24 1.56 -24.92 -10.86
C GLU A 24 1.12 -24.97 -9.37
N LEU A 25 1.96 -24.41 -8.50
CA LEU A 25 1.77 -24.10 -7.08
C LEU A 25 0.54 -23.21 -6.77
N ILE A 26 -0.56 -23.73 -6.19
CA ILE A 26 -1.57 -22.90 -5.52
C ILE A 26 -1.76 -23.33 -4.08
N ASN A 27 -1.18 -22.56 -3.18
CA ASN A 27 -1.45 -22.61 -1.75
C ASN A 27 -1.22 -21.19 -1.17
N SER A 28 -1.33 -21.04 0.15
CA SER A 28 -1.17 -19.75 0.83
C SER A 28 0.16 -19.05 0.49
N GLN A 29 1.23 -19.78 0.14
CA GLN A 29 2.53 -19.19 -0.20
C GLN A 29 2.73 -18.82 -1.69
N TYR A 30 1.78 -19.13 -2.58
CA TYR A 30 1.94 -19.00 -4.04
C TYR A 30 0.80 -18.23 -4.72
N TYR A 31 -0.23 -17.81 -3.98
CA TYR A 31 -1.43 -17.21 -4.55
C TYR A 31 -1.15 -15.97 -5.40
N LEU A 32 -0.11 -15.19 -5.06
CA LEU A 32 0.29 -14.00 -5.80
C LEU A 32 0.72 -14.29 -7.24
N ASN A 33 1.23 -15.50 -7.54
CA ASN A 33 1.59 -15.86 -8.92
C ASN A 33 0.41 -15.75 -9.86
N LYS A 34 -0.75 -16.28 -9.45
CA LYS A 34 -1.96 -16.26 -10.26
C LYS A 34 -2.48 -14.86 -10.48
N ILE A 35 -2.41 -14.01 -9.46
CA ILE A 35 -2.89 -12.63 -9.53
C ILE A 35 -1.97 -11.80 -10.42
N ILE A 36 -0.65 -11.87 -10.21
CA ILE A 36 0.34 -11.07 -10.93
C ILE A 36 0.50 -11.56 -12.39
N SER A 37 0.41 -12.87 -12.63
CA SER A 37 0.51 -13.45 -13.98
C SER A 37 -0.81 -13.38 -14.76
N GLY A 38 -1.89 -12.94 -14.12
CA GLY A 38 -3.18 -12.74 -14.76
C GLY A 38 -3.08 -11.72 -15.90
N LYS A 39 -3.65 -12.04 -17.06
CA LYS A 39 -3.54 -11.21 -18.28
C LYS A 39 -4.55 -10.06 -18.36
N GLU A 40 -5.54 -10.02 -17.46
CA GLU A 40 -6.71 -9.15 -17.66
C GLU A 40 -6.50 -7.70 -17.22
N ILE A 41 -5.76 -7.48 -16.12
CA ILE A 41 -5.53 -6.17 -15.52
C ILE A 41 -4.11 -6.15 -14.94
N PRO A 42 -3.25 -5.18 -15.32
CA PRO A 42 -1.92 -5.09 -14.76
C PRO A 42 -2.00 -4.74 -13.27
N VAL A 43 -1.24 -5.46 -12.44
CA VAL A 43 -1.24 -5.32 -10.99
C VAL A 43 -0.04 -4.50 -10.56
N GLN A 44 -0.29 -3.53 -9.68
CA GLN A 44 0.75 -2.91 -8.88
C GLN A 44 0.68 -3.51 -7.48
N TYR A 45 1.77 -4.14 -7.05
CA TYR A 45 1.82 -4.82 -5.75
C TYR A 45 2.62 -4.06 -4.70
N TYR A 46 2.12 -4.09 -3.47
CA TYR A 46 2.77 -3.59 -2.26
C TYR A 46 2.69 -4.66 -1.17
N ASN A 47 3.81 -4.91 -0.49
CA ASN A 47 3.84 -5.65 0.77
C ASN A 47 4.14 -4.72 1.95
N ILE A 48 3.38 -4.82 3.03
CA ILE A 48 3.58 -4.07 4.27
C ILE A 48 3.81 -5.07 5.40
N GLY A 49 4.98 -5.02 6.03
CA GLY A 49 5.26 -5.79 7.24
C GLY A 49 6.22 -6.95 7.12
N HIS A 50 6.79 -7.23 5.93
CA HIS A 50 7.70 -8.36 5.82
C HIS A 50 8.89 -8.27 6.77
N GLN A 51 9.42 -9.44 7.12
CA GLN A 51 10.56 -9.62 7.99
C GLN A 51 11.71 -10.25 7.18
N ASP A 52 12.90 -9.65 7.25
CA ASP A 52 14.04 -10.03 6.38
C ASP A 52 14.45 -11.50 6.55
N TYR A 53 14.36 -12.06 7.76
CA TYR A 53 14.71 -13.45 8.02
C TYR A 53 13.66 -14.46 7.53
N LEU A 54 12.46 -13.99 7.16
CA LEU A 54 11.40 -14.81 6.57
C LEU A 54 11.31 -14.64 5.04
N THR A 55 12.11 -13.73 4.46
CA THR A 55 11.97 -13.31 3.06
C THR A 55 13.23 -13.59 2.27
N ASP A 56 13.09 -14.23 1.10
CA ASP A 56 14.22 -14.49 0.20
C ASP A 56 14.74 -13.17 -0.42
N LYS A 57 16.05 -12.93 -0.34
CA LYS A 57 16.72 -11.79 -0.96
C LYS A 57 16.55 -11.76 -2.49
N LYS A 58 16.46 -12.93 -3.13
CA LYS A 58 16.20 -13.06 -4.57
C LYS A 58 14.81 -12.51 -4.90
N LEU A 59 13.80 -12.89 -4.12
CA LEU A 59 12.43 -12.39 -4.26
C LEU A 59 12.36 -10.86 -4.11
N LEU A 60 13.03 -10.30 -3.10
CA LEU A 60 13.11 -8.84 -2.92
C LEU A 60 13.74 -8.14 -4.14
N LYS A 61 14.70 -8.76 -4.81
CA LYS A 61 15.29 -8.23 -6.05
C LYS A 61 14.29 -8.30 -7.21
N GLU A 62 13.55 -9.38 -7.35
CA GLU A 62 12.50 -9.55 -8.38
C GLU A 62 11.37 -8.53 -8.21
N LEU A 63 10.91 -8.27 -6.98
CA LEU A 63 9.95 -7.21 -6.67
C LEU A 63 10.43 -5.85 -7.17
N ARG A 64 11.68 -5.48 -6.83
CA ARG A 64 12.26 -4.20 -7.26
C ARG A 64 12.35 -4.07 -8.78
N GLN A 65 12.69 -5.16 -9.48
CA GLN A 65 12.74 -5.19 -10.95
C GLN A 65 11.36 -5.00 -11.59
N LYS A 66 10.30 -5.46 -10.93
CA LYS A 66 8.90 -5.22 -11.35
C LYS A 66 8.32 -3.89 -10.87
N HIS A 67 9.12 -3.04 -10.21
CA HIS A 67 8.65 -1.81 -9.57
C HIS A 67 7.55 -2.04 -8.51
N PHE A 68 7.56 -3.21 -7.87
CA PHE A 68 6.76 -3.50 -6.69
C PHE A 68 7.48 -3.04 -5.43
N ASP A 69 6.68 -2.75 -4.41
CA ASP A 69 7.16 -2.19 -3.15
C ASP A 69 7.01 -3.19 -2.02
N SER A 70 7.98 -3.17 -1.11
CA SER A 70 7.94 -3.98 0.11
C SER A 70 8.48 -3.15 1.26
N PHE A 71 7.71 -3.08 2.34
CA PHE A 71 8.04 -2.29 3.52
C PHE A 71 8.29 -3.23 4.70
N ARG A 72 9.48 -3.17 5.30
CA ARG A 72 9.80 -3.97 6.48
C ARG A 72 9.01 -3.50 7.68
N VAL A 73 8.60 -4.41 8.56
CA VAL A 73 7.84 -4.07 9.79
C VAL A 73 8.50 -2.95 10.61
N GLY A 74 9.83 -2.97 10.78
CA GLY A 74 10.55 -1.94 11.52
C GLY A 74 10.53 -0.56 10.85
N VAL A 75 10.51 -0.51 9.51
CA VAL A 75 10.39 0.75 8.76
C VAL A 75 8.98 1.29 8.90
N VAL A 76 7.97 0.44 8.75
CA VAL A 76 6.56 0.83 8.93
C VAL A 76 6.31 1.34 10.34
N ARG A 77 6.82 0.65 11.36
CA ARG A 77 6.72 1.10 12.76
C ARG A 77 7.35 2.45 13.02
N SER A 78 8.51 2.72 12.42
CA SER A 78 9.22 3.99 12.64
C SER A 78 8.43 5.21 12.16
N ASP A 79 7.57 5.02 11.15
CA ASP A 79 6.61 6.03 10.72
C ASP A 79 5.43 5.41 9.96
N ILE A 80 4.42 4.96 10.69
CA ILE A 80 3.28 4.25 10.13
C ILE A 80 2.42 5.13 9.20
N LYS A 81 2.52 6.46 9.33
CA LYS A 81 1.76 7.42 8.51
C LYS A 81 2.18 7.36 7.04
N GLU A 82 3.39 6.91 6.74
CA GLU A 82 3.85 6.69 5.37
C GLU A 82 3.07 5.58 4.65
N MET A 83 2.36 4.72 5.38
CA MET A 83 1.48 3.71 4.78
C MET A 83 0.10 4.26 4.41
N GLU A 84 -0.32 5.42 4.94
CA GLU A 84 -1.62 6.02 4.58
C GLU A 84 -1.77 6.19 3.06
N PRO A 85 -0.80 6.75 2.32
CA PRO A 85 -0.95 6.87 0.87
C PRO A 85 -1.00 5.53 0.14
N VAL A 86 -0.26 4.52 0.62
CA VAL A 86 -0.24 3.18 0.02
C VAL A 86 -1.62 2.55 0.14
N LEU A 87 -2.25 2.67 1.32
CA LEU A 87 -3.55 2.11 1.62
C LEU A 87 -4.70 2.93 1.03
N ARG A 88 -4.56 4.26 0.94
CA ARG A 88 -5.53 5.16 0.30
C ARG A 88 -5.66 4.90 -1.21
N ASP A 89 -4.58 4.50 -1.86
CA ASP A 89 -4.61 4.11 -3.29
C ASP A 89 -4.91 2.62 -3.49
N ALA A 90 -5.05 1.82 -2.42
CA ALA A 90 -5.32 0.39 -2.53
C ALA A 90 -6.73 0.11 -3.05
N HIS A 91 -6.84 -0.86 -3.97
CA HIS A 91 -8.12 -1.44 -4.40
C HIS A 91 -8.43 -2.73 -3.64
N ILE A 92 -7.39 -3.53 -3.39
CA ILE A 92 -7.48 -4.79 -2.64
C ILE A 92 -6.47 -4.74 -1.51
N VAL A 93 -6.91 -5.05 -0.29
CA VAL A 93 -6.05 -5.28 0.86
C VAL A 93 -6.25 -6.72 1.35
N SER A 94 -5.16 -7.48 1.39
CA SER A 94 -5.09 -8.82 1.95
C SER A 94 -4.27 -8.76 3.22
N LEU A 95 -4.92 -8.88 4.38
CA LEU A 95 -4.27 -8.85 5.68
C LEU A 95 -4.11 -10.27 6.19
N ASP A 96 -2.87 -10.72 6.31
CA ASP A 96 -2.52 -11.98 6.96
C ASP A 96 -2.27 -11.72 8.45
N ILE A 97 -2.98 -12.43 9.33
CA ILE A 97 -2.87 -12.19 10.78
C ILE A 97 -1.47 -12.52 11.32
N SER A 98 -0.67 -13.33 10.59
CA SER A 98 0.72 -13.62 10.95
C SER A 98 1.65 -12.40 10.90
N ALA A 99 1.21 -11.29 10.31
CA ALA A 99 1.90 -10.01 10.41
C ALA A 99 1.97 -9.47 11.85
N VAL A 100 1.07 -9.91 12.73
CA VAL A 100 0.97 -9.50 14.14
C VAL A 100 1.81 -10.41 15.02
N ARG A 101 2.48 -9.83 16.03
CA ARG A 101 3.27 -10.62 16.98
C ARG A 101 2.39 -11.58 17.80
N GLN A 102 2.95 -12.72 18.17
CA GLN A 102 2.28 -13.77 18.93
C GLN A 102 1.63 -13.27 20.23
N SER A 103 2.25 -12.31 20.93
CA SER A 103 1.70 -11.79 22.20
C SER A 103 0.35 -11.10 22.02
N ASP A 104 0.04 -10.66 20.80
CA ASP A 104 -1.20 -9.95 20.46
C ASP A 104 -2.12 -10.82 19.59
N SER A 105 -1.57 -11.82 18.87
CA SER A 105 -2.31 -12.74 18.00
C SER A 105 -1.64 -14.13 17.90
N PRO A 106 -1.89 -15.06 18.85
CA PRO A 106 -1.30 -16.40 18.84
C PRO A 106 -1.98 -17.42 17.90
N GLY A 107 -3.21 -17.15 17.47
CA GLY A 107 -4.14 -18.08 16.84
C GLY A 107 -3.98 -18.21 15.33
N HIS A 108 -2.83 -18.72 14.90
CA HIS A 108 -2.54 -19.10 13.51
C HIS A 108 -1.44 -20.17 13.47
N PHE A 109 -1.11 -20.69 12.29
CA PHE A 109 -0.20 -21.85 12.19
C PHE A 109 1.27 -21.57 12.52
N ASN A 110 1.73 -20.32 12.38
CA ASN A 110 3.15 -19.97 12.49
C ASN A 110 3.37 -18.68 13.31
N PRO A 111 2.95 -18.63 14.59
CA PRO A 111 3.15 -17.47 15.43
C PRO A 111 4.63 -17.12 15.61
N SER A 112 4.92 -15.82 15.57
CA SER A 112 6.27 -15.28 15.70
C SER A 112 6.32 -14.28 16.85
N PRO A 113 7.43 -14.23 17.64
CA PRO A 113 7.56 -13.25 18.70
C PRO A 113 7.58 -11.80 18.18
N ASN A 114 7.96 -11.61 16.92
CA ASN A 114 8.04 -10.30 16.29
C ASN A 114 6.98 -10.14 15.20
N GLY A 115 6.42 -8.94 15.12
CA GLY A 115 5.37 -8.54 14.19
C GLY A 115 4.87 -7.14 14.55
N PHE A 116 3.77 -6.72 13.93
CA PHE A 116 3.04 -5.52 14.34
C PHE A 116 2.43 -5.70 15.74
N TYR A 117 2.32 -4.59 16.47
CA TYR A 117 1.46 -4.50 17.65
C TYR A 117 -0.02 -4.48 17.22
N GLY A 118 -0.92 -4.90 18.11
CA GLY A 118 -2.37 -4.85 17.88
C GLY A 118 -2.88 -3.47 17.45
N GLU A 119 -2.43 -2.38 18.09
CA GLU A 119 -2.78 -1.02 17.67
C GLU A 119 -2.26 -0.64 16.27
N GLU A 120 -1.07 -1.10 15.87
CA GLU A 120 -0.49 -0.79 14.56
C GLU A 120 -1.31 -1.43 13.44
N ILE A 121 -1.70 -2.70 13.60
CA ILE A 121 -2.49 -3.39 12.58
C ILE A 121 -3.90 -2.79 12.44
N CYS A 122 -4.50 -2.37 13.56
CA CYS A 122 -5.76 -1.61 13.57
C CYS A 122 -5.61 -0.25 12.87
N GLN A 123 -4.50 0.46 13.08
CA GLN A 123 -4.22 1.73 12.41
C GLN A 123 -4.08 1.57 10.88
N LEU A 124 -3.43 0.49 10.42
CA LEU A 124 -3.36 0.16 8.98
C LEU A 124 -4.76 -0.15 8.42
N ALA A 125 -5.58 -0.91 9.16
CA ALA A 125 -6.97 -1.18 8.75
C ALA A 125 -7.81 0.09 8.64
N LYS A 126 -7.64 1.04 9.57
CA LYS A 126 -8.28 2.36 9.51
C LYS A 126 -7.87 3.15 8.26
N TYR A 127 -6.58 3.17 7.92
CA TYR A 127 -6.12 3.82 6.69
C TYR A 127 -6.70 3.16 5.43
N ALA A 128 -6.81 1.84 5.40
CA ALA A 128 -7.49 1.13 4.31
C ALA A 128 -8.96 1.56 4.20
N GLY A 129 -9.67 1.66 5.32
CA GLY A 129 -11.08 2.07 5.35
C GLY A 129 -11.32 3.49 4.81
N GLN A 130 -10.34 4.38 4.97
CA GLN A 130 -10.40 5.76 4.47
C GLN A 130 -10.15 5.88 2.95
N SER A 131 -9.79 4.78 2.27
CA SER A 131 -9.53 4.74 0.84
C SER A 131 -10.79 5.01 0.01
N ASP A 132 -10.64 5.88 -0.99
CA ASP A 132 -11.66 6.10 -2.02
C ASP A 132 -11.78 4.93 -3.01
N ASN A 133 -10.74 4.09 -3.08
CA ASN A 133 -10.53 3.09 -4.12
C ASN A 133 -10.76 1.65 -3.63
N LEU A 134 -10.80 1.42 -2.32
CA LEU A 134 -10.90 0.10 -1.72
C LEU A 134 -12.21 -0.60 -2.14
N GLN A 135 -12.06 -1.78 -2.73
CA GLN A 135 -13.14 -2.66 -3.17
C GLN A 135 -13.20 -3.94 -2.35
N VAL A 136 -12.04 -4.45 -1.93
CA VAL A 136 -11.93 -5.72 -1.19
C VAL A 136 -10.95 -5.56 -0.04
N PHE A 137 -11.39 -5.97 1.16
CA PHE A 137 -10.54 -6.13 2.33
C PHE A 137 -10.76 -7.54 2.88
N GLY A 138 -9.70 -8.33 2.98
CA GLY A 138 -9.74 -9.68 3.52
C GLY A 138 -8.80 -9.84 4.70
N ILE A 139 -9.22 -10.63 5.69
CA ILE A 139 -8.39 -11.06 6.82
C ILE A 139 -8.21 -12.58 6.71
N PHE A 140 -6.97 -13.05 6.74
CA PHE A 140 -6.59 -14.44 6.45
C PHE A 140 -5.75 -15.05 7.58
N GLU A 141 -5.57 -16.37 7.50
CA GLU A 141 -4.75 -17.20 8.40
C GLU A 141 -5.18 -17.24 9.89
N ILE A 142 -6.34 -16.70 10.24
CA ILE A 142 -6.90 -16.88 11.60
C ILE A 142 -7.30 -18.35 11.77
N ASN A 143 -6.79 -18.98 12.83
CA ASN A 143 -7.13 -20.33 13.22
C ASN A 143 -7.69 -20.36 14.66
N PRO A 144 -9.04 -20.37 14.83
CA PRO A 144 -9.67 -20.42 16.14
C PRO A 144 -9.29 -21.63 16.99
N ALA A 145 -8.91 -22.76 16.39
CA ALA A 145 -8.49 -23.94 17.12
C ALA A 145 -7.11 -23.80 17.78
N LEU A 146 -6.29 -22.87 17.28
CA LEU A 146 -4.98 -22.52 17.84
C LEU A 146 -5.03 -21.22 18.67
N ASP A 147 -6.18 -20.56 18.74
CA ASP A 147 -6.32 -19.27 19.38
C ASP A 147 -6.41 -19.40 20.91
N ILE A 148 -5.60 -18.62 21.61
CA ILE A 148 -5.57 -18.63 23.07
C ILE A 148 -6.48 -17.50 23.56
N ASN A 149 -7.45 -17.83 24.41
CA ASN A 149 -8.43 -16.86 24.96
C ASN A 149 -9.20 -16.07 23.89
N ASN A 150 -9.34 -16.62 22.68
CA ASN A 150 -9.91 -15.96 21.49
C ASN A 150 -9.22 -14.61 21.17
N GLN A 151 -7.94 -14.47 21.52
CA GLN A 151 -7.24 -13.20 21.43
C GLN A 151 -7.09 -12.72 19.99
N SER A 152 -6.72 -13.61 19.07
CA SER A 152 -6.55 -13.31 17.65
C SER A 152 -7.89 -13.02 16.99
N SER A 153 -8.91 -13.77 17.37
CA SER A 153 -10.29 -13.55 16.92
C SER A 153 -10.84 -12.20 17.38
N ARG A 154 -10.54 -11.79 18.63
CA ARG A 154 -10.89 -10.47 19.16
C ARG A 154 -10.11 -9.35 18.47
N LEU A 155 -8.84 -9.56 18.18
CA LEU A 155 -8.04 -8.60 17.41
C LEU A 155 -8.61 -8.44 15.99
N ALA A 156 -8.96 -9.53 15.32
CA ALA A 156 -9.60 -9.48 14.01
C ALA A 156 -10.91 -8.69 14.02
N ALA A 157 -11.73 -8.85 15.06
CA ALA A 157 -12.92 -8.03 15.24
C ALA A 157 -12.59 -6.53 15.40
N GLN A 158 -11.52 -6.19 16.12
CA GLN A 158 -11.06 -4.80 16.22
C GLN A 158 -10.53 -4.25 14.90
N ILE A 159 -9.78 -5.05 14.13
CA ILE A 159 -9.33 -4.70 12.77
C ILE A 159 -10.53 -4.33 11.90
N ILE A 160 -11.59 -5.15 11.91
CA ILE A 160 -12.84 -4.87 11.18
C ILE A 160 -13.52 -3.60 11.71
N TRP A 161 -13.55 -3.41 13.02
CA TRP A 161 -14.13 -2.21 13.63
C TRP A 161 -13.41 -0.93 13.15
N TYR A 162 -12.08 -0.91 13.19
CA TYR A 162 -11.27 0.23 12.74
C TYR A 162 -11.33 0.43 11.23
N LEU A 163 -11.47 -0.65 10.45
CA LEU A 163 -11.78 -0.55 9.02
C LEU A 163 -13.08 0.20 8.80
N PHE A 164 -14.16 -0.16 9.50
CA PHE A 164 -15.46 0.52 9.40
C PHE A 164 -15.41 1.95 9.94
N GLU A 165 -14.68 2.19 11.02
CA GLU A 165 -14.42 3.55 11.50
C GLU A 165 -13.78 4.40 10.39
N GLY A 166 -12.73 3.89 9.75
CA GLY A 166 -12.09 4.53 8.60
C GLY A 166 -13.07 4.80 7.45
N MET A 167 -13.94 3.84 7.11
CA MET A 167 -14.98 4.00 6.09
C MET A 167 -16.01 5.08 6.45
N SER A 168 -16.42 5.16 7.71
CA SER A 168 -17.35 6.19 8.19
C SER A 168 -16.76 7.61 8.16
N GLN A 169 -15.43 7.71 8.29
CA GLN A 169 -14.68 8.97 8.29
C GLN A 169 -14.14 9.32 6.89
N LYS A 170 -14.53 8.57 5.87
CA LYS A 170 -14.06 8.72 4.49
C LYS A 170 -14.47 10.07 3.90
N ILE A 171 -13.49 10.81 3.41
CA ILE A 171 -13.69 12.08 2.69
C ILE A 171 -13.23 11.89 1.25
N ILE A 172 -14.16 11.99 0.30
CA ILE A 172 -13.87 11.80 -1.12
C ILE A 172 -13.16 13.03 -1.68
N GLU A 173 -11.92 12.86 -2.13
CA GLU A 173 -11.08 13.96 -2.60
C GLU A 173 -10.43 13.64 -3.95
N ASN A 174 -10.61 14.55 -4.91
CA ASN A 174 -10.06 14.37 -6.25
C ASN A 174 -9.44 15.68 -6.78
N PRO A 175 -8.10 15.83 -6.75
CA PRO A 175 -7.43 17.04 -7.22
C PRO A 175 -7.69 17.36 -8.71
N ALA A 176 -8.01 16.35 -9.53
CA ALA A 176 -8.31 16.57 -10.95
C ALA A 176 -9.65 17.30 -11.16
N LYS A 177 -10.64 17.01 -10.31
CA LYS A 177 -12.02 17.52 -10.43
C LYS A 177 -12.32 18.72 -9.53
N GLN A 178 -11.67 18.81 -8.37
CA GLN A 178 -12.03 19.73 -7.29
C GLN A 178 -10.95 20.78 -7.04
N LYS A 179 -10.39 21.39 -8.09
CA LYS A 179 -9.19 22.26 -7.99
C LYS A 179 -9.22 23.32 -6.88
N ASN A 180 -10.38 23.94 -6.60
CA ASN A 180 -10.53 24.99 -5.58
C ASN A 180 -10.39 24.50 -4.13
N ARG A 181 -10.39 23.18 -3.89
CA ARG A 181 -10.21 22.57 -2.56
C ARG A 181 -8.76 22.21 -2.26
N PHE A 182 -7.83 22.51 -3.17
CA PHE A 182 -6.43 22.13 -3.05
C PHE A 182 -5.51 23.31 -3.25
N THR A 183 -4.41 23.32 -2.50
CA THR A 183 -3.27 24.19 -2.76
C THR A 183 -2.28 23.44 -3.64
N LYS A 184 -1.89 24.06 -4.78
CA LYS A 184 -0.94 23.49 -5.73
C LYS A 184 0.47 23.97 -5.40
N TYR A 185 1.40 23.03 -5.29
CA TYR A 185 2.83 23.29 -5.12
C TYR A 185 3.59 22.80 -6.35
N ILE A 186 4.52 23.60 -6.85
CA ILE A 186 5.34 23.27 -8.02
C ILE A 186 6.80 23.31 -7.56
N VAL A 187 7.48 22.19 -7.73
CA VAL A 187 8.90 22.04 -7.41
C VAL A 187 9.67 21.90 -8.72
N ASN A 188 10.54 22.86 -8.99
CA ASN A 188 11.46 22.81 -10.12
C ASN A 188 12.73 22.05 -9.70
N LEU A 189 13.02 20.96 -10.40
CA LEU A 189 14.23 20.17 -10.17
C LEU A 189 15.36 20.61 -11.10
N SER A 190 16.48 21.02 -10.52
CA SER A 190 17.71 21.33 -11.23
C SER A 190 18.26 20.04 -11.86
N GLY A 191 18.14 19.90 -13.19
CA GLY A 191 18.78 18.83 -13.98
C GLY A 191 17.84 17.85 -14.69
N VAL A 192 16.54 17.84 -14.39
CA VAL A 192 15.58 16.87 -15.00
C VAL A 192 14.69 17.52 -16.06
N GLY A 193 14.69 18.86 -16.14
CA GLY A 193 13.90 19.63 -17.11
C GLY A 193 12.38 19.46 -16.93
N LYS A 194 11.93 18.92 -15.78
CA LYS A 194 10.53 18.66 -15.48
C LYS A 194 10.20 19.13 -14.07
N ASP A 195 9.08 19.84 -13.96
CA ASP A 195 8.51 20.22 -12.67
C ASP A 195 7.76 19.02 -12.05
N ILE A 196 7.93 18.83 -10.74
CA ILE A 196 7.08 17.95 -9.95
C ILE A 196 5.97 18.80 -9.34
N VAL A 197 4.72 18.40 -9.57
CA VAL A 197 3.55 19.12 -9.09
C VAL A 197 2.85 18.32 -8.00
N PHE A 198 2.66 18.96 -6.85
CA PHE A 198 1.94 18.43 -5.71
C PHE A 198 0.63 19.19 -5.49
N TYR A 199 -0.34 18.50 -4.89
CA TYR A 199 -1.61 19.08 -4.45
C TYR A 199 -1.83 18.69 -3.00
N LYS A 200 -2.08 19.68 -2.16
CA LYS A 200 -2.44 19.49 -0.75
C LYS A 200 -3.91 19.81 -0.57
N SER A 201 -4.67 18.92 0.07
CA SER A 201 -6.05 19.23 0.46
C SER A 201 -6.05 20.37 1.49
N ASN A 202 -6.92 21.36 1.29
CA ASN A 202 -7.13 22.45 2.24
C ASN A 202 -8.03 22.02 3.44
N HIS A 203 -8.53 20.79 3.43
CA HIS A 203 -9.44 20.27 4.44
C HIS A 203 -8.81 19.14 5.26
N THR A 204 -8.24 18.15 4.59
CA THR A 204 -7.69 16.95 5.23
C THR A 204 -6.18 16.98 5.37
N GLU A 205 -5.52 17.98 4.78
CA GLU A 205 -4.06 18.11 4.73
C GLU A 205 -3.36 16.95 4.01
N ARG A 206 -4.11 16.05 3.37
CA ARG A 206 -3.58 14.94 2.55
C ARG A 206 -2.91 15.48 1.28
N TRP A 207 -1.96 14.71 0.76
CA TRP A 207 -1.15 15.10 -0.40
C TRP A 207 -1.34 14.16 -1.59
N TRP A 208 -1.22 14.73 -2.78
CA TRP A 208 -1.20 14.03 -4.06
C TRP A 208 -0.06 14.54 -4.93
N LEU A 209 0.56 13.60 -5.66
CA LEU A 209 1.55 13.82 -6.70
C LEU A 209 0.88 13.75 -8.07
N LYS A 210 1.14 14.73 -8.94
CA LYS A 210 0.71 14.68 -10.34
C LYS A 210 1.77 13.98 -11.18
N VAL A 211 1.40 12.90 -11.87
CA VAL A 211 2.28 12.11 -12.73
C VAL A 211 1.74 12.13 -14.17
N PRO A 212 2.54 12.50 -15.18
CA PRO A 212 2.10 12.45 -16.58
C PRO A 212 1.79 11.01 -17.03
N ILE A 213 0.66 10.79 -17.72
CA ILE A 213 0.23 9.48 -18.23
C ILE A 213 1.02 9.05 -19.47
N SER A 214 1.72 9.97 -20.11
CA SER A 214 2.62 9.66 -21.21
C SER A 214 3.90 10.47 -21.08
N LYS A 215 5.02 9.84 -21.43
CA LYS A 215 6.34 10.50 -21.52
C LYS A 215 6.34 11.63 -22.55
N THR A 216 5.45 11.58 -23.55
CA THR A 216 5.35 12.54 -24.66
C THR A 216 4.15 13.48 -24.59
N ASN A 217 3.07 13.10 -23.87
CA ASN A 217 1.87 13.92 -23.72
C ASN A 217 1.56 14.25 -22.24
N SER A 218 1.86 15.47 -21.84
CA SER A 218 1.64 16.00 -20.49
C SER A 218 0.20 16.46 -20.22
N ALA A 219 -0.68 16.45 -21.24
CA ALA A 219 -2.07 16.90 -21.10
C ALA A 219 -2.92 15.93 -20.26
N ARG A 220 -2.57 14.64 -20.25
CA ARG A 220 -3.18 13.62 -19.38
C ARG A 220 -2.24 13.30 -18.23
N ALA A 221 -2.78 13.32 -17.01
CA ALA A 221 -2.02 13.02 -15.80
C ALA A 221 -2.87 12.22 -14.82
N GLU A 222 -2.18 11.37 -14.06
CA GLU A 222 -2.68 10.65 -12.91
C GLU A 222 -2.32 11.41 -11.64
N PHE A 223 -3.15 11.27 -10.61
CA PHE A 223 -2.88 11.80 -9.28
C PHE A 223 -2.73 10.61 -8.34
N ILE A 224 -1.54 10.44 -7.78
CA ILE A 224 -1.25 9.37 -6.82
C ILE A 224 -1.16 9.96 -5.42
N ALA A 225 -1.59 9.23 -4.41
CA ALA A 225 -1.42 9.60 -3.02
C ALA A 225 0.08 9.68 -2.66
N CYS A 226 0.44 10.66 -1.84
CA CYS A 226 1.81 10.85 -1.35
C CYS A 226 1.81 11.49 0.04
N THR A 227 2.99 11.65 0.63
CA THR A 227 3.15 12.34 1.91
C THR A 227 3.79 13.71 1.76
N TYR A 228 3.72 14.50 2.84
CA TYR A 228 4.49 15.73 2.95
C TYR A 228 6.01 15.47 2.86
N LYS A 229 6.49 14.29 3.30
CA LYS A 229 7.91 13.92 3.18
C LYS A 229 8.34 13.80 1.72
N ASP A 230 7.46 13.30 0.84
CA ASP A 230 7.73 13.28 -0.61
C ASP A 230 7.89 14.70 -1.17
N TYR A 231 7.05 15.64 -0.74
CA TYR A 231 7.19 17.06 -1.11
C TYR A 231 8.50 17.66 -0.59
N MET A 232 8.89 17.37 0.65
CA MET A 232 10.14 17.86 1.22
C MET A 232 11.37 17.31 0.49
N LYS A 233 11.37 16.02 0.13
CA LYS A 233 12.43 15.42 -0.71
C LYS A 233 12.56 16.11 -2.07
N ALA A 234 11.43 16.33 -2.75
CA ALA A 234 11.45 17.07 -4.01
C ALA A 234 12.01 18.49 -3.81
N SER A 235 11.60 19.17 -2.75
CA SER A 235 12.05 20.53 -2.43
C SER A 235 13.56 20.59 -2.11
N SER A 236 14.15 19.48 -1.62
CA SER A 236 15.59 19.32 -1.43
C SER A 236 16.32 18.81 -2.68
N GLN A 237 15.72 18.95 -3.87
CA GLN A 237 16.29 18.52 -5.16
C GLN A 237 16.41 17.00 -5.36
N GLU A 238 15.69 16.20 -4.57
CA GLU A 238 15.66 14.74 -4.70
C GLU A 238 14.33 14.26 -5.29
N ILE A 239 14.36 13.42 -6.33
CA ILE A 239 13.13 12.86 -6.91
C ILE A 239 12.51 11.85 -5.92
N PRO A 240 11.24 12.01 -5.52
CA PRO A 240 10.58 11.03 -4.66
C PRO A 240 10.41 9.68 -5.38
N ASP A 241 10.72 8.58 -4.70
CA ASP A 241 10.61 7.22 -5.25
C ASP A 241 9.21 6.92 -5.80
N ARG A 242 8.15 7.40 -5.11
CA ARG A 242 6.76 7.23 -5.55
C ARG A 242 6.52 7.85 -6.93
N TRP A 243 7.03 9.06 -7.15
CA TRP A 243 6.92 9.74 -8.43
C TRP A 243 7.70 8.99 -9.51
N TRP A 244 8.95 8.61 -9.21
CA TRP A 244 9.80 7.90 -10.17
C TRP A 244 9.19 6.57 -10.61
N LYS A 245 8.73 5.76 -9.66
CA LYS A 245 8.07 4.48 -9.94
C LYS A 245 6.78 4.66 -10.71
N ALA A 246 5.94 5.61 -10.33
CA ALA A 246 4.72 5.90 -11.08
C ALA A 246 5.03 6.35 -12.52
N PHE A 247 6.05 7.18 -12.71
CA PHE A 247 6.46 7.64 -14.03
C PHE A 247 7.00 6.50 -14.92
N GLN A 248 7.75 5.54 -14.36
CA GLN A 248 8.23 4.37 -15.09
C GLN A 248 7.09 3.47 -15.59
N LYS A 249 5.95 3.41 -14.87
CA LYS A 249 4.78 2.61 -15.26
C LYS A 249 4.00 3.19 -16.45
N GLN A 250 4.11 4.49 -16.69
CA GLN A 250 3.40 5.22 -17.75
C GLN A 250 4.14 5.20 -19.09
N GLY A 251 5.10 4.27 -19.24
CA GLY A 251 6.23 4.38 -20.13
C GLY A 251 6.52 3.19 -20.98
#